data_AF-A0A6P0KSX1-F1
#
_entry.id   AF-A0A6P0KSX1-F1
#
_cell.length_a   1.000
_cell.length_b   1.000
_cell.length_c   1.000
_cell.angle_alpha   90.00
_cell.angle_beta   90.00
_cell.angle_gamma   90.00
#
_symmetry.space_group_name_H-M   'P 1'
#
loop_
_entity.id
_entity.type
_entity.pdbx_description
1 polymer ?
#
loop_
_entity_poly.entity_id
_entity_poly.type
_entity_poly.pdbx_seq_one_letter_code
_entity_poly.pdbx_strand_id
1 'polypeptide(L)'
;MRHKAAIRKKKGSKNRGKSYEAVASLHERITNSRSAYHWDVANQLVEETDALVFEDLNIKAMKSRCKPRPNENGGYVRNGQSAKRGLNRSISNAAWGELVKKIEVVAAKSGIPVVKINPKHTSQKCPKCHHVSKSNRKKEKFVCTNCGHYDDADINGAINIKLRGLKKLGIDPIQLPPVRGKVTPTEITAT
;
A
#
# COMPACT_ATOMS: atom_id res chain seq x y z
N MET A 1 -18.46 -20.46 3.62
CA MET A 1 -19.58 -21.41 3.81
C MET A 1 -20.94 -20.88 3.31
N ARG A 2 -21.29 -19.59 3.49
CA ARG A 2 -22.62 -19.05 3.12
C ARG A 2 -22.91 -18.92 1.60
N HIS A 3 -21.93 -18.53 0.78
CA HIS A 3 -22.13 -18.41 -0.68
C HIS A 3 -22.40 -19.76 -1.38
N LYS A 4 -21.76 -20.85 -0.92
CA LYS A 4 -22.02 -22.22 -1.44
C LYS A 4 -23.46 -22.68 -1.12
N ALA A 5 -23.99 -22.30 0.05
CA ALA A 5 -25.37 -22.61 0.42
C ALA A 5 -26.38 -21.89 -0.48
N ALA A 6 -26.12 -20.63 -0.87
CA ALA A 6 -26.97 -19.88 -1.79
C ALA A 6 -26.98 -20.47 -3.22
N ILE A 7 -25.84 -20.93 -3.72
CA ILE A 7 -25.72 -21.54 -5.06
C ILE A 7 -26.53 -22.83 -5.19
N ARG A 8 -26.57 -23.64 -4.12
CA ARG A 8 -27.29 -24.93 -4.12
C ARG A 8 -28.81 -24.79 -4.10
N LYS A 9 -29.36 -23.60 -3.86
CA LYS A 9 -30.82 -23.37 -3.79
C LYS A 9 -31.41 -23.09 -5.16
N LYS A 10 -32.69 -23.46 -5.35
CA LYS A 10 -33.44 -23.21 -6.61
C LYS A 10 -33.33 -21.73 -7.02
N LYS A 11 -32.93 -21.50 -8.27
CA LYS A 11 -32.85 -20.16 -8.88
C LYS A 11 -34.21 -19.45 -8.76
N GLY A 12 -34.21 -18.19 -8.35
CA GLY A 12 -35.43 -17.40 -8.13
C GLY A 12 -36.21 -17.69 -6.85
N SER A 13 -35.86 -18.73 -6.06
CA SER A 13 -36.59 -19.01 -4.82
C SER A 13 -36.37 -17.94 -3.74
N LYS A 14 -37.40 -17.68 -2.92
CA LYS A 14 -37.32 -16.77 -1.75
C LYS A 14 -36.17 -17.15 -0.80
N ASN A 15 -35.95 -18.45 -0.59
CA ASN A 15 -34.86 -18.96 0.25
C ASN A 15 -33.47 -18.67 -0.31
N ARG A 16 -33.32 -18.61 -1.64
CA ARG A 16 -32.08 -18.19 -2.29
C ARG A 16 -31.84 -16.70 -2.07
N GLY A 17 -32.89 -15.87 -2.19
CA GLY A 17 -32.84 -14.43 -1.85
C GLY A 17 -32.34 -14.18 -0.44
N LYS A 18 -32.99 -14.77 0.57
CA LYS A 18 -32.58 -14.69 1.99
C LYS A 18 -31.12 -15.09 2.22
N SER A 19 -30.64 -16.09 1.49
CA SER A 19 -29.24 -16.55 1.61
C SER A 19 -28.24 -15.54 1.03
N TYR A 20 -28.59 -14.86 -0.05
CA TYR A 20 -27.77 -13.79 -0.61
C TYR A 20 -27.80 -12.52 0.23
N GLU A 21 -28.94 -12.17 0.82
CA GLU A 21 -29.05 -11.09 1.81
C GLU A 21 -28.08 -11.33 2.98
N ALA A 22 -28.08 -12.54 3.56
CA ALA A 22 -27.15 -12.89 4.64
C ALA A 22 -25.67 -12.85 4.23
N VAL A 23 -25.36 -13.08 2.94
CA VAL A 23 -24.02 -12.90 2.38
C VAL A 23 -23.69 -11.42 2.22
N ALA A 24 -24.63 -10.61 1.73
CA ALA A 24 -24.49 -9.17 1.57
C ALA A 24 -24.22 -8.48 2.91
N SER A 25 -25.02 -8.77 3.95
CA SER A 25 -24.82 -8.20 5.29
C SER A 25 -23.46 -8.56 5.89
N LEU A 26 -22.91 -9.74 5.59
CA LEU A 26 -21.57 -10.10 6.03
C LEU A 26 -20.50 -9.29 5.28
N HIS A 27 -20.64 -9.12 3.97
CA HIS A 27 -19.72 -8.30 3.17
C HIS A 27 -19.76 -6.82 3.56
N GLU A 28 -20.96 -6.31 3.87
CA GLU A 28 -21.15 -4.97 4.42
C GLU A 28 -20.41 -4.81 5.75
N ARG A 29 -20.61 -5.74 6.70
CA ARG A 29 -19.90 -5.71 7.98
C ARG A 29 -18.38 -5.69 7.81
N ILE A 30 -17.84 -6.55 6.95
CA ILE A 30 -16.40 -6.59 6.65
C ILE A 30 -15.93 -5.25 6.05
N THR A 31 -16.72 -4.68 5.14
CA THR A 31 -16.41 -3.41 4.50
C THR A 31 -16.40 -2.27 5.52
N ASN A 32 -17.39 -2.23 6.41
CA ASN A 32 -17.50 -1.22 7.45
C ASN A 32 -16.37 -1.32 8.47
N SER A 33 -16.04 -2.53 8.95
CA SER A 33 -14.92 -2.75 9.88
C SER A 33 -13.58 -2.33 9.27
N ARG A 34 -13.34 -2.69 7.99
CA ARG A 34 -12.14 -2.25 7.29
C ARG A 34 -12.12 -0.74 7.07
N SER A 35 -13.27 -0.16 6.75
CA SER A 35 -13.40 1.27 6.53
C SER A 35 -13.06 2.06 7.80
N ALA A 36 -13.57 1.61 8.96
CA ALA A 36 -13.26 2.17 10.27
C ALA A 36 -11.75 2.09 10.56
N TYR A 37 -11.16 0.89 10.45
CA TYR A 37 -9.72 0.69 10.64
C TYR A 37 -8.86 1.61 9.75
N HIS A 38 -9.25 1.82 8.48
CA HIS A 38 -8.52 2.73 7.61
C HIS A 38 -8.61 4.20 8.04
N TRP A 39 -9.72 4.63 8.63
CA TRP A 39 -9.83 5.97 9.19
C TRP A 39 -8.94 6.15 10.41
N ASP A 40 -8.93 5.15 11.31
CA ASP A 40 -8.08 5.16 12.51
C ASP A 40 -6.60 5.26 12.11
N VAL A 41 -6.14 4.42 11.18
CA VAL A 41 -4.76 4.46 10.66
C VAL A 41 -4.47 5.79 9.96
N ALA A 42 -5.42 6.33 9.19
CA ALA A 42 -5.21 7.59 8.50
C ALA A 42 -5.03 8.77 9.47
N ASN A 43 -5.84 8.83 10.53
CA ASN A 43 -5.69 9.86 11.57
C ASN A 43 -4.36 9.71 12.29
N GLN A 44 -4.01 8.50 12.74
CA GLN A 44 -2.75 8.25 13.45
C GLN A 44 -1.54 8.68 12.62
N LEU A 45 -1.46 8.25 11.35
CA LEU A 45 -0.33 8.58 10.48
C LEU A 45 -0.19 10.09 10.25
N VAL A 46 -1.30 10.81 10.13
CA VAL A 46 -1.30 12.25 9.90
C VAL A 46 -0.94 13.00 11.18
N GLU A 47 -1.40 12.57 12.35
CA GLU A 47 -1.08 13.21 13.63
C GLU A 47 0.42 13.11 13.99
N GLU A 48 1.08 12.03 13.58
CA GLU A 48 2.47 11.73 13.96
C GLU A 48 3.53 12.21 12.94
N THR A 49 3.13 12.81 11.80
CA THR A 49 4.07 13.11 10.71
C THR A 49 3.89 14.49 10.09
N ASP A 50 5.02 15.10 9.70
CA ASP A 50 5.02 16.38 8.96
C ASP A 50 4.78 16.20 7.46
N ALA A 51 5.01 15.00 6.93
CA ALA A 51 4.81 14.65 5.53
C ALA A 51 4.67 13.15 5.34
N LEU A 52 3.78 12.73 4.42
CA LEU A 52 3.56 11.33 4.08
C LEU A 52 4.01 11.04 2.66
N VAL A 53 4.84 10.01 2.50
CA VAL A 53 5.39 9.62 1.20
C VAL A 53 4.99 8.18 0.88
N PHE A 54 4.32 7.99 -0.24
CA PHE A 54 3.88 6.69 -0.72
C PHE A 54 4.49 6.33 -2.06
N GLU A 55 4.62 5.04 -2.31
CA GLU A 55 4.83 4.55 -3.67
C GLU A 55 3.60 4.80 -4.54
N ASP A 56 3.81 5.31 -5.74
CA ASP A 56 2.79 5.44 -6.77
C ASP A 56 2.56 4.09 -7.46
N LEU A 57 1.98 3.15 -6.71
CA LEU A 57 1.66 1.83 -7.23
C LEU A 57 0.46 1.91 -8.17
N ASN A 58 0.61 1.33 -9.38
CA ASN A 58 -0.52 1.14 -10.28
C ASN A 58 -1.37 -0.06 -9.82
N ILE A 59 -2.12 0.14 -8.74
CA ILE A 59 -2.97 -0.88 -8.09
C ILE A 59 -4.00 -1.46 -9.08
N LYS A 60 -4.52 -0.62 -10.00
CA LYS A 60 -5.48 -1.04 -11.03
C LYS A 60 -4.84 -2.07 -11.98
N ALA A 61 -3.66 -1.80 -12.51
CA ALA A 61 -2.92 -2.74 -13.36
C ALA A 61 -2.45 -3.98 -12.57
N MET A 62 -2.04 -3.81 -11.31
CA MET A 62 -1.67 -4.94 -10.44
C MET A 62 -2.84 -5.89 -10.24
N LYS A 63 -4.09 -5.42 -10.22
CA LYS A 63 -5.28 -6.28 -10.09
C LYS A 63 -5.91 -6.68 -11.43
N SER A 64 -5.47 -6.10 -12.55
CA SER A 64 -6.07 -6.37 -13.85
C SER A 64 -5.93 -7.84 -14.25
N ARG A 65 -6.90 -8.34 -15.02
CA ARG A 65 -6.88 -9.69 -15.54
C ARG A 65 -5.75 -9.83 -16.58
N CYS A 66 -5.01 -10.94 -16.54
CA CYS A 66 -4.06 -11.25 -17.59
C CYS A 66 -4.80 -11.39 -18.93
N LYS A 67 -4.23 -10.80 -19.99
CA LYS A 67 -4.78 -10.93 -21.34
C LYS A 67 -4.79 -12.42 -21.75
N PRO A 68 -5.88 -12.94 -22.35
CA PRO A 68 -5.88 -14.27 -22.95
C PRO A 68 -4.76 -14.38 -24.00
N ARG A 69 -4.13 -15.54 -24.11
CA ARG A 69 -3.08 -15.81 -25.11
C ARG A 69 -3.59 -16.88 -26.06
N PRO A 70 -3.97 -16.54 -27.30
CA PRO A 70 -4.48 -17.54 -28.24
C PRO A 70 -3.36 -18.54 -28.59
N ASN A 71 -3.73 -19.79 -28.85
CA ASN A 71 -2.84 -20.77 -29.47
C ASN A 71 -3.05 -20.75 -31.01
N GLU A 72 -2.11 -21.35 -31.73
CA GLU A 72 -2.18 -21.53 -33.19
C GLU A 72 -3.34 -22.45 -33.63
N ASN A 73 -3.76 -23.39 -32.77
CA ASN A 73 -4.75 -24.43 -33.08
C ASN A 73 -6.20 -24.10 -32.65
N GLY A 74 -6.52 -22.84 -32.36
CA GLY A 74 -7.84 -22.42 -31.89
C GLY A 74 -8.12 -22.76 -30.42
N GLY A 75 -7.91 -21.79 -29.53
CA GLY A 75 -7.89 -22.01 -28.07
C GLY A 75 -6.98 -21.00 -27.36
N TYR A 76 -6.72 -21.20 -26.05
CA TYR A 76 -5.88 -20.29 -25.25
C TYR A 76 -4.86 -21.03 -24.41
N VAL A 77 -3.61 -20.57 -24.43
CA VAL A 77 -2.55 -21.06 -23.54
C VAL A 77 -2.63 -20.41 -22.15
N ARG A 78 -2.00 -21.04 -21.16
CA ARG A 78 -1.96 -20.54 -19.78
C ARG A 78 -1.31 -19.14 -19.74
N ASN A 79 -2.06 -18.15 -19.26
CA ASN A 79 -1.64 -16.74 -19.22
C ASN A 79 -1.22 -16.24 -17.83
N GLY A 80 -1.02 -17.15 -16.87
CA GLY A 80 -0.61 -16.81 -15.49
C GLY A 80 -1.71 -16.27 -14.57
N GLN A 81 -2.98 -16.19 -15.02
CA GLN A 81 -4.08 -15.63 -14.23
C GLN A 81 -4.28 -16.36 -12.88
N SER A 82 -4.11 -17.69 -12.85
CA SER A 82 -4.30 -18.49 -11.63
C SER A 82 -3.27 -18.15 -10.55
N ALA A 83 -2.00 -17.95 -10.92
CA ALA A 83 -0.94 -17.54 -10.00
C ALA A 83 -1.18 -16.14 -9.44
N LYS A 84 -1.70 -15.22 -10.27
CA LYS A 84 -2.01 -13.84 -9.89
C LYS A 84 -3.24 -13.72 -8.97
N ARG A 85 -4.15 -14.69 -8.99
CA ARG A 85 -5.42 -14.66 -8.24
C ARG A 85 -5.21 -14.45 -6.74
N GLY A 86 -4.19 -15.09 -6.15
CA GLY A 86 -3.87 -14.95 -4.72
C GLY A 86 -3.53 -13.51 -4.36
N LEU A 87 -2.56 -12.92 -5.08
CA LEU A 87 -2.15 -11.54 -4.91
C LEU A 87 -3.32 -10.56 -5.10
N ASN A 88 -4.14 -10.75 -6.14
CA ASN A 88 -5.31 -9.91 -6.40
C ASN A 88 -6.29 -9.91 -5.22
N ARG A 89 -6.50 -11.07 -4.60
CA ARG A 89 -7.36 -11.21 -3.42
C ARG A 89 -6.75 -10.46 -2.23
N SER A 90 -5.46 -10.63 -1.96
CA SER A 90 -4.77 -9.93 -0.87
C SER A 90 -4.85 -8.40 -1.03
N ILE A 91 -4.55 -7.87 -2.22
CA ILE A 91 -4.65 -6.43 -2.50
C ILE A 91 -6.10 -5.92 -2.33
N SER A 92 -7.09 -6.71 -2.78
CA SER A 92 -8.50 -6.30 -2.69
C SER A 92 -9.03 -6.35 -1.25
N ASN A 93 -8.57 -7.33 -0.46
CA ASN A 93 -8.94 -7.44 0.95
C ASN A 93 -8.34 -6.29 1.76
N ALA A 94 -7.04 -6.02 1.57
CA ALA A 94 -6.35 -4.92 2.24
C ALA A 94 -6.77 -3.53 1.75
N ALA A 95 -7.42 -3.44 0.58
CA ALA A 95 -7.95 -2.21 -0.01
C ALA A 95 -7.01 -0.99 0.08
N TRP A 96 -5.75 -1.18 -0.32
CA TRP A 96 -4.70 -0.15 -0.28
C TRP A 96 -5.13 1.20 -0.85
N GLY A 97 -5.83 1.20 -1.98
CA GLY A 97 -6.28 2.43 -2.63
C GLY A 97 -7.36 3.18 -1.84
N GLU A 98 -8.14 2.50 -1.00
CA GLU A 98 -9.09 3.15 -0.10
C GLU A 98 -8.37 3.81 1.07
N LEU A 99 -7.39 3.12 1.67
CA LEU A 99 -6.57 3.65 2.75
C LEU A 99 -5.82 4.91 2.31
N VAL A 100 -5.12 4.87 1.16
CA VAL A 100 -4.37 6.03 0.64
C VAL A 100 -5.30 7.22 0.39
N LYS A 101 -6.50 7.01 -0.15
CA LYS A 101 -7.49 8.08 -0.34
C LYS A 101 -7.94 8.71 0.98
N LYS A 102 -8.15 7.91 2.02
CA LYS A 102 -8.52 8.42 3.35
C LYS A 102 -7.38 9.22 3.95
N ILE A 103 -6.16 8.72 3.84
CA ILE A 103 -4.96 9.47 4.25
C ILE A 103 -4.87 10.80 3.52
N GLU A 104 -5.06 10.83 2.19
CA GLU A 104 -5.09 12.07 1.41
C GLU A 104 -6.15 13.06 1.92
N VAL A 105 -7.34 12.57 2.28
CA VAL A 105 -8.42 13.40 2.84
C VAL A 105 -8.07 13.95 4.22
N VAL A 106 -7.55 13.13 5.13
CA VAL A 106 -7.19 13.57 6.49
C VAL A 106 -6.00 14.53 6.43
N ALA A 107 -4.96 14.20 5.67
CA ALA A 107 -3.77 15.02 5.51
C ALA A 107 -4.10 16.39 4.92
N ALA A 108 -5.00 16.44 3.92
CA ALA A 108 -5.46 17.71 3.35
C ALA A 108 -6.18 18.61 4.37
N LYS A 109 -6.93 18.03 5.31
CA LYS A 109 -7.57 18.80 6.40
C LYS A 109 -6.54 19.35 7.39
N SER A 110 -5.48 18.60 7.67
CA SER A 110 -4.42 18.99 8.60
C SER A 110 -3.29 19.81 7.95
N GLY A 111 -3.38 20.10 6.66
CA GLY A 111 -2.33 20.82 5.91
C GLY A 111 -1.04 20.01 5.69
N ILE A 112 -1.09 18.69 5.86
CA ILE A 112 0.09 17.81 5.73
C ILE A 112 0.26 17.34 4.28
N PRO A 113 1.44 17.52 3.67
CA PRO A 113 1.68 17.11 2.30
C PRO A 113 1.73 15.58 2.15
N VAL A 114 1.03 15.08 1.13
CA VAL A 114 1.08 13.67 0.70
C VAL A 114 1.76 13.59 -0.67
N VAL A 115 2.85 12.83 -0.76
CA VAL A 115 3.68 12.73 -1.97
C VAL A 115 3.72 11.30 -2.47
N LYS A 116 3.41 11.12 -3.76
CA LYS A 116 3.59 9.85 -4.47
C LYS A 116 4.91 9.83 -5.24
N ILE A 117 5.70 8.78 -5.08
CA ILE A 117 7.00 8.60 -5.74
C ILE A 117 7.02 7.34 -6.61
N ASN A 118 7.91 7.31 -7.61
CA ASN A 118 8.04 6.15 -8.48
C ASN A 118 8.49 4.92 -7.65
N PRO A 119 7.75 3.79 -7.64
CA PRO A 119 8.10 2.58 -6.88
C PRO A 119 9.31 1.81 -7.44
N LYS A 120 9.78 2.15 -8.65
CA LYS A 120 10.79 1.35 -9.35
C LYS A 120 12.08 1.24 -8.52
N HIS A 121 12.48 0.00 -8.23
CA HIS A 121 13.70 -0.37 -7.49
C HIS A 121 13.83 0.16 -6.05
N THR A 122 12.77 0.68 -5.43
CA THR A 122 12.81 1.13 -4.01
C THR A 122 13.27 0.02 -3.07
N SER A 123 12.81 -1.22 -3.28
CA SER A 123 13.19 -2.37 -2.46
C SER A 123 14.49 -3.08 -2.87
N GLN A 124 15.14 -2.63 -3.94
CA GLN A 124 16.36 -3.25 -4.51
C GLN A 124 17.56 -2.30 -4.47
N LYS A 125 17.32 -1.01 -4.29
CA LYS A 125 18.36 0.01 -4.18
C LYS A 125 18.92 0.02 -2.76
N CYS A 126 20.24 0.01 -2.63
CA CYS A 126 20.89 0.26 -1.35
C CYS A 126 20.83 1.77 -1.02
N PRO A 127 20.35 2.18 0.16
CA PRO A 127 20.33 3.57 0.55
C PRO A 127 21.74 4.14 0.76
N LYS A 128 22.70 3.29 1.17
CA LYS A 128 24.09 3.68 1.46
C LYS A 128 24.92 3.93 0.20
N CYS A 129 25.02 2.94 -0.69
CA CYS A 129 25.88 3.02 -1.88
C CYS A 129 25.13 3.16 -3.21
N HIS A 130 23.80 3.22 -3.16
CA HIS A 130 22.92 3.38 -4.32
C HIS A 130 22.93 2.26 -5.37
N HIS A 131 23.71 1.20 -5.16
CA HIS A 131 23.71 0.01 -6.00
C HIS A 131 22.33 -0.64 -6.06
N VAL A 132 21.86 -0.94 -7.27
CA VAL A 132 20.57 -1.59 -7.52
C VAL A 132 20.82 -2.98 -8.06
N SER A 133 20.36 -3.99 -7.33
CA SER A 133 20.36 -5.37 -7.81
C SER A 133 19.14 -6.12 -7.29
N LYS A 134 18.62 -7.04 -8.12
CA LYS A 134 17.56 -7.97 -7.70
C LYS A 134 18.03 -8.89 -6.57
N SER A 135 19.31 -9.24 -6.55
CA SER A 135 19.90 -10.09 -5.50
C SER A 135 20.03 -9.39 -4.15
N ASN A 136 19.88 -8.05 -4.11
CA ASN A 136 19.97 -7.32 -2.85
C ASN A 136 18.83 -7.66 -1.87
N ARG A 137 17.67 -8.11 -2.35
CA ARG A 137 16.53 -8.48 -1.50
C ARG A 137 16.24 -9.97 -1.60
N LYS A 138 16.15 -10.62 -0.44
CA LYS A 138 15.68 -12.01 -0.31
C LYS A 138 14.59 -12.08 0.76
N LYS A 139 13.33 -12.05 0.31
CA LYS A 139 12.13 -11.97 1.15
C LYS A 139 12.17 -10.73 2.05
N GLU A 140 12.32 -10.93 3.36
CA GLU A 140 12.36 -9.90 4.41
C GLU A 140 13.77 -9.34 4.63
N LYS A 141 14.82 -9.98 4.10
CA LYS A 141 16.20 -9.53 4.29
C LYS A 141 16.68 -8.70 3.11
N PHE A 142 17.41 -7.64 3.41
CA PHE A 142 18.17 -6.86 2.45
C PHE A 142 19.67 -7.00 2.73
N VAL A 143 20.45 -7.40 1.72
CA VAL A 143 21.92 -7.46 1.78
C VAL A 143 22.48 -6.90 0.48
N CYS A 144 23.15 -5.75 0.55
CA CYS A 144 23.74 -5.13 -0.63
C CYS A 144 24.94 -5.94 -1.14
N THR A 145 24.89 -6.38 -2.39
CA THR A 145 25.99 -7.14 -3.02
C THR A 145 27.23 -6.31 -3.33
N ASN A 146 27.15 -4.98 -3.23
CA ASN A 146 28.26 -4.08 -3.53
C ASN A 146 29.00 -3.60 -2.27
N CYS A 147 28.28 -3.20 -1.22
CA CYS A 147 28.88 -2.61 -0.02
C CYS A 147 28.64 -3.41 1.27
N GLY A 148 27.96 -4.55 1.19
CA GLY A 148 27.68 -5.40 2.36
C GLY A 148 26.64 -4.86 3.34
N HIS A 149 26.02 -3.70 3.07
CA HIS A 149 24.96 -3.16 3.93
C HIS A 149 23.82 -4.18 4.12
N TYR A 150 23.47 -4.43 5.38
CA TYR A 150 22.43 -5.36 5.81
C TYR A 150 21.32 -4.59 6.53
N ASP A 151 20.07 -4.89 6.20
CA ASP A 151 18.89 -4.32 6.87
C ASP A 151 17.65 -5.21 6.66
N ASP A 152 16.55 -4.89 7.34
CA ASP A 152 15.23 -5.37 6.97
C ASP A 152 14.79 -4.75 5.62
N ALA A 153 14.16 -5.56 4.78
CA ALA A 153 13.81 -5.16 3.42
C ALA A 153 12.72 -4.07 3.36
N ASP A 154 11.82 -4.04 4.34
CA ASP A 154 10.76 -3.05 4.42
C ASP A 154 11.30 -1.74 5.01
N ILE A 155 12.21 -1.80 5.99
CA ILE A 155 12.96 -0.62 6.48
C ILE A 155 13.80 0.00 5.34
N ASN A 156 14.58 -0.81 4.63
CA ASN A 156 15.36 -0.36 3.48
C ASN A 156 14.45 0.27 2.40
N GLY A 157 13.29 -0.34 2.15
CA GLY A 157 12.28 0.22 1.26
C GLY A 157 11.77 1.59 1.71
N ALA A 158 11.39 1.71 2.98
CA ALA A 158 10.92 2.95 3.60
C ALA A 158 11.97 4.07 3.53
N ILE A 159 13.25 3.76 3.79
CA ILE A 159 14.35 4.74 3.66
C ILE A 159 14.45 5.24 2.22
N ASN A 160 14.43 4.35 1.22
CA ASN A 160 14.49 4.76 -0.17
C ASN A 160 13.27 5.60 -0.60
N ILE A 161 12.08 5.28 -0.10
CA ILE A 161 10.85 6.06 -0.34
C ILE A 161 10.99 7.45 0.30
N LYS A 162 11.41 7.53 1.57
CA LYS A 162 11.68 8.78 2.29
C LYS A 162 12.66 9.67 1.52
N LEU A 163 13.83 9.13 1.13
CA LEU A 163 14.85 9.90 0.40
C LEU A 163 14.32 10.45 -0.94
N ARG A 164 13.51 9.67 -1.67
CA ARG A 164 12.86 10.15 -2.91
C ARG A 164 11.80 11.22 -2.62
N GLY A 165 11.06 11.06 -1.54
CA GLY A 165 10.04 12.02 -1.08
C GLY A 165 10.66 13.37 -0.71
N LEU A 166 11.70 13.37 0.13
CA LEU A 166 12.44 14.58 0.51
C LEU A 166 12.99 15.31 -0.72
N LYS A 167 13.63 14.57 -1.64
CA LYS A 167 14.09 15.15 -2.91
C LYS A 167 12.95 15.77 -3.73
N LYS A 168 11.77 15.14 -3.76
CA LYS A 168 10.61 15.65 -4.51
C LYS A 168 9.97 16.87 -3.85
N LEU A 169 10.05 16.97 -2.52
CA LEU A 169 9.63 18.14 -1.75
C LEU A 169 10.66 19.28 -1.77
N GLY A 170 11.87 19.05 -2.28
CA GLY A 170 12.96 20.03 -2.23
C GLY A 170 13.53 20.23 -0.82
N ILE A 171 13.32 19.27 0.09
CA ILE A 171 13.80 19.31 1.47
C ILE A 171 15.17 18.63 1.52
N ASP A 172 16.19 19.36 1.95
CA ASP A 172 17.49 18.77 2.27
C ASP A 172 17.44 18.14 3.68
N PRO A 173 17.66 16.82 3.82
CA PRO A 173 17.71 16.19 5.13
C PRO A 173 18.74 16.80 6.09
N ILE A 174 19.82 17.41 5.58
CA ILE A 174 20.87 18.06 6.39
C ILE A 174 20.34 19.35 7.04
N GLN A 175 19.39 20.01 6.38
CA GLN A 175 18.77 21.25 6.85
C GLN A 175 17.59 21.01 7.81
N LEU A 176 17.16 19.75 7.98
CA LEU A 176 16.11 19.43 8.94
C LEU A 176 16.67 19.56 10.36
N PRO A 177 16.05 20.37 11.24
CA PRO A 177 16.45 20.40 12.62
C PRO A 177 16.29 18.97 13.19
N PRO A 178 17.27 18.44 13.93
CA PRO A 178 17.08 17.19 14.64
C PRO A 178 15.92 17.40 15.61
N VAL A 179 14.80 16.71 15.39
CA VAL A 179 13.61 16.84 16.22
C VAL A 179 13.96 16.41 17.64
N ARG A 180 14.27 17.37 18.50
CA ARG A 180 14.14 17.21 19.96
C ARG A 180 12.66 17.36 20.24
N GLY A 181 12.05 16.34 20.85
CA GLY A 181 10.61 16.32 21.15
C GLY A 181 10.14 17.61 21.83
N LYS A 182 8.90 18.01 21.52
CA LYS A 182 8.15 19.15 22.09
C LYS A 182 9.04 20.22 22.77
N VAL A 183 9.68 21.08 21.97
CA VAL A 183 10.17 22.36 22.50
C VAL A 183 8.97 23.30 22.62
N THR A 184 8.45 23.44 23.86
CA THR A 184 7.67 24.61 24.25
C THR A 184 8.48 25.87 23.93
N PRO A 185 7.89 26.92 23.31
CA PRO A 185 8.60 28.17 23.09
C PRO A 185 8.99 28.77 24.45
N THR A 186 10.27 28.78 24.77
CA THR A 186 10.77 29.58 25.89
C THR A 186 10.89 31.01 25.39
N GLU A 187 9.88 31.81 25.71
CA GLU A 187 9.84 33.27 25.72
C GLU A 187 10.38 34.00 24.47
N ILE A 188 9.47 34.67 23.76
CA ILE A 188 9.83 35.68 22.77
C ILE A 188 10.38 36.88 23.55
N THR A 189 11.70 37.03 23.62
CA THR A 189 12.31 38.28 24.06
C THR A 189 12.05 39.33 22.98
N ALA A 190 11.08 40.20 23.25
CA ALA A 190 10.91 41.46 22.54
C ALA A 190 11.98 42.44 23.03
N THR A 191 12.87 42.84 22.13
CA THR A 191 13.69 44.06 22.23
C THR A 191 13.78 44.69 20.85
#